data_AF-A0A956R607-F1
#
_entry.id   AF-A0A956R607-F1
#
_cell.length_a   1.000
_cell.length_b   1.000
_cell.length_c   1.000
_cell.angle_alpha   90.00
_cell.angle_beta   90.00
_cell.angle_gamma   90.00
#
_symmetry.space_group_name_H-M   'P 1'
#
loop_
_entity.id
_entity.type
_entity.pdbx_description
1 polymer ?
#
loop_
_entity_poly.entity_id
_entity_poly.type
_entity_poly.pdbx_seq_one_letter_code
_entity_poly.pdbx_strand_id
1 'polypeptide(L)'
;MNGRVLGLLLGVAMVGGSAEAGAAEVWVGDFEVGDLSQWNFVLNGDVGGMAYASAQSQLVAEGMFAGRLELHNDAVWPNGLKRVELQHRPQDARTAEGATTWFAWSFYLPEALPEDPSQQIGYWESVNSYQQMMAFQVQGQDIAFYTRQPNNVEQWQASGVVTPEQWHRIAMGIHWSTDPGVGTVDVWFDGEQVVDQGPARTLADDNPHFVQVGLLRGAIEFDDVPVIIIDDAVEGDTLDDVRPDDLPGGGEDTGSSDGGMNTTGGPGDDTTGGETDTDTGGAVPSDEGCGCTTGPDQHRGAPWSVLTLFGLGALRRRRRR
;
A
#
# COMPACT_ATOMS: atom_id res chain seq x y z
N MET A 1 13.33 -81.37 -23.84
CA MET A 1 14.29 -80.27 -24.09
C MET A 1 13.64 -78.99 -23.61
N ASN A 2 14.40 -78.24 -22.81
CA ASN A 2 13.98 -77.10 -21.99
C ASN A 2 13.61 -75.87 -22.82
N GLY A 3 12.70 -75.04 -22.30
CA GLY A 3 12.44 -73.70 -22.82
C GLY A 3 11.53 -72.89 -21.92
N ARG A 4 12.02 -72.47 -20.75
CA ARG A 4 11.40 -71.42 -19.93
C ARG A 4 11.85 -70.06 -20.48
N VAL A 5 10.91 -69.20 -20.88
CA VAL A 5 11.18 -67.79 -21.18
C VAL A 5 10.58 -66.96 -20.05
N LEU A 6 11.46 -66.30 -19.30
CA LEU A 6 11.15 -65.38 -18.21
C LEU A 6 11.04 -63.98 -18.82
N GLY A 7 9.83 -63.41 -18.85
CA GLY A 7 9.60 -62.04 -19.29
C GLY A 7 9.84 -61.06 -18.14
N LEU A 8 10.93 -60.29 -18.23
CA LEU A 8 11.26 -59.21 -17.31
C LEU A 8 10.46 -57.96 -17.72
N LEU A 9 9.48 -57.55 -16.89
CA LEU A 9 8.80 -56.26 -17.03
C LEU A 9 9.67 -55.17 -16.39
N LEU A 10 10.19 -54.27 -17.23
CA LEU A 10 10.88 -53.06 -16.81
C LEU A 10 9.83 -51.99 -16.48
N GLY A 11 9.61 -51.73 -15.20
CA GLY A 11 8.80 -50.59 -14.75
C GLY A 11 9.62 -49.31 -14.84
N VAL A 12 9.29 -48.43 -15.78
CA VAL A 12 9.84 -47.06 -15.83
C VAL A 12 9.04 -46.23 -14.84
N ALA A 13 9.66 -45.88 -13.72
CA ALA A 13 9.14 -44.88 -12.79
C ALA A 13 9.34 -43.49 -13.41
N MET A 14 8.25 -42.86 -13.84
CA MET A 14 8.23 -41.45 -14.22
C MET A 14 8.35 -40.63 -12.92
N VAL A 15 9.53 -40.09 -12.64
CA VAL A 15 9.69 -39.05 -11.62
C VAL A 15 9.20 -37.76 -12.25
N GLY A 16 7.95 -37.39 -11.96
CA GLY A 16 7.43 -36.07 -12.30
C GLY A 16 8.13 -35.04 -11.42
N GLY A 17 9.00 -34.23 -12.01
CA GLY A 17 9.48 -33.02 -11.36
C GLY A 17 8.32 -32.06 -11.22
N SER A 18 7.95 -31.74 -9.99
CA SER A 18 7.14 -30.56 -9.70
C SER A 18 7.94 -29.35 -10.16
N ALA A 19 7.49 -28.66 -11.20
CA ALA A 19 7.96 -27.32 -11.45
C ALA A 19 7.47 -26.48 -10.27
N GLU A 20 8.38 -25.98 -9.44
CA GLU A 20 8.06 -24.86 -8.56
C GLU A 20 7.61 -23.73 -9.47
N ALA A 21 6.32 -23.40 -9.41
CA ALA A 21 5.83 -22.18 -10.00
C ALA A 21 6.44 -21.05 -9.17
N GLY A 22 7.55 -20.48 -9.66
CA GLY A 22 8.08 -19.26 -9.09
C GLY A 22 7.03 -18.17 -9.17
N ALA A 23 7.01 -17.29 -8.17
CA ALA A 23 6.24 -16.06 -8.18
C ALA A 23 6.34 -15.38 -9.56
N ALA A 24 5.19 -15.04 -10.14
CA ALA A 24 5.08 -14.50 -11.47
C ALA A 24 4.37 -13.15 -11.38
N GLU A 25 5.16 -12.09 -11.21
CA GLU A 25 4.68 -10.72 -11.17
C GLU A 25 3.91 -10.39 -12.45
N VAL A 26 2.76 -9.76 -12.27
CA VAL A 26 1.87 -9.33 -13.36
C VAL A 26 2.33 -7.99 -13.92
N TRP A 27 2.87 -7.13 -13.06
CA TRP A 27 3.45 -5.84 -13.43
C TRP A 27 4.54 -5.47 -12.42
N VAL A 28 5.54 -4.73 -12.90
CA VAL A 28 6.71 -4.27 -12.13
C VAL A 28 7.00 -2.80 -12.44
N GLY A 29 7.14 -2.00 -11.39
CA GLY A 29 7.52 -0.60 -11.38
C GLY A 29 8.75 -0.36 -10.49
N ASP A 30 9.82 -1.08 -10.78
CA ASP A 30 11.14 -1.09 -10.11
C ASP A 30 12.13 -0.04 -10.64
N PHE A 31 11.73 0.77 -11.64
CA PHE A 31 12.57 1.80 -12.25
C PHE A 31 13.81 1.30 -13.01
N GLU A 32 13.99 -0.02 -13.20
CA GLU A 32 15.19 -0.59 -13.81
C GLU A 32 15.38 -0.21 -15.30
N VAL A 33 14.35 0.36 -15.91
CA VAL A 33 14.43 0.99 -17.24
C VAL A 33 15.16 2.34 -17.23
N GLY A 34 15.49 2.88 -16.05
CA GLY A 34 16.21 4.14 -15.86
C GLY A 34 15.35 5.40 -15.97
N ASP A 35 14.03 5.26 -16.02
CA ASP A 35 13.06 6.37 -16.04
C ASP A 35 11.72 5.96 -15.40
N LEU A 36 10.69 6.82 -15.49
CA LEU A 36 9.38 6.59 -14.87
C LEU A 36 8.36 5.88 -15.80
N SER A 37 8.79 5.37 -16.97
CA SER A 37 7.88 4.91 -18.04
C SER A 37 7.14 3.60 -17.75
N GLN A 38 7.52 2.86 -16.71
CA GLN A 38 6.78 1.69 -16.22
C GLN A 38 5.42 2.08 -15.62
N TRP A 39 5.30 3.31 -15.11
CA TRP A 39 4.09 3.84 -14.52
C TRP A 39 3.17 4.45 -15.59
N ASN A 40 1.86 4.31 -15.42
CA ASN A 40 0.89 4.79 -16.42
C ASN A 40 0.78 6.31 -16.45
N PHE A 41 0.98 6.96 -15.29
CA PHE A 41 0.93 8.41 -15.18
C PHE A 41 1.82 8.90 -14.05
N VAL A 42 2.39 10.10 -14.23
CA VAL A 42 3.18 10.80 -13.21
C VAL A 42 2.50 12.15 -12.96
N LEU A 43 1.90 12.29 -11.78
CA LEU A 43 1.19 13.51 -11.40
C LEU A 43 2.21 14.54 -10.95
N ASN A 44 2.19 15.72 -11.56
CA ASN A 44 3.10 16.84 -11.26
C ASN A 44 4.59 16.42 -11.21
N GLY A 45 5.00 15.45 -12.04
CA GLY A 45 6.39 15.00 -12.11
C GLY A 45 7.35 16.06 -12.67
N ASP A 46 6.83 17.01 -13.45
CA ASP A 46 7.53 18.22 -13.87
C ASP A 46 6.58 19.42 -13.71
N VAL A 47 7.03 20.45 -13.00
CA VAL A 47 6.31 21.72 -12.84
C VAL A 47 7.23 22.85 -13.28
N GLY A 48 6.85 23.53 -14.36
CA GLY A 48 7.63 24.66 -14.87
C GLY A 48 9.04 24.31 -15.37
N GLY A 49 9.28 23.06 -15.79
CA GLY A 49 10.60 22.58 -16.24
C GLY A 49 11.50 22.12 -15.10
N MET A 50 10.97 22.04 -13.87
CA MET A 50 11.64 21.46 -12.71
C MET A 50 11.08 20.06 -12.48
N ALA A 51 11.94 19.05 -12.47
CA ALA A 51 11.55 17.68 -12.18
C ALA A 51 11.31 17.51 -10.67
N TYR A 52 10.10 17.08 -10.31
CA TYR A 52 9.70 16.69 -8.96
C TYR A 52 9.58 15.17 -8.80
N ALA A 53 9.57 14.43 -9.90
CA ALA A 53 9.72 12.98 -9.91
C ALA A 53 10.82 12.58 -10.89
N SER A 54 11.72 11.69 -10.47
CA SER A 54 12.80 11.19 -11.32
C SER A 54 13.31 9.82 -10.87
N ALA A 55 13.74 8.97 -11.81
CA ALA A 55 14.57 7.81 -11.47
C ALA A 55 15.98 8.27 -11.05
N GLN A 56 16.55 7.64 -10.03
CA GLN A 56 17.88 7.94 -9.49
C GLN A 56 18.58 6.67 -9.02
N SER A 57 19.92 6.70 -8.89
CA SER A 57 20.76 5.52 -8.60
C SER A 57 21.62 5.68 -7.34
N GLN A 58 21.34 6.66 -6.49
CA GLN A 58 22.11 6.96 -5.27
C GLN A 58 21.61 6.16 -4.07
N LEU A 59 20.30 5.96 -3.99
CA LEU A 59 19.63 5.21 -2.92
C LEU A 59 18.58 4.31 -3.55
N VAL A 60 18.85 3.01 -3.56
CA VAL A 60 18.02 2.01 -4.22
C VAL A 60 17.71 0.89 -3.23
N ALA A 61 16.52 0.32 -3.34
CA ALA A 61 16.13 -0.87 -2.59
C ALA A 61 16.80 -2.10 -3.22
N GLU A 62 16.64 -2.21 -4.53
CA GLU A 62 17.17 -3.28 -5.35
C GLU A 62 17.69 -2.74 -6.69
N GLY A 63 18.27 -3.61 -7.52
CA GLY A 63 18.67 -3.23 -8.87
C GLY A 63 19.66 -2.04 -8.94
N MET A 64 19.37 -1.11 -9.84
CA MET A 64 20.19 0.05 -10.17
C MET A 64 19.48 1.39 -9.98
N PHE A 65 18.15 1.41 -9.98
CA PHE A 65 17.37 2.65 -9.93
C PHE A 65 16.21 2.58 -8.95
N ALA A 66 15.82 3.74 -8.42
CA ALA A 66 14.62 3.95 -7.63
C ALA A 66 13.97 5.28 -8.03
N GLY A 67 12.67 5.42 -7.78
CA GLY A 67 11.94 6.67 -7.99
C GLY A 67 12.10 7.63 -6.83
N ARG A 68 12.58 8.85 -7.07
CA ARG A 68 12.58 9.95 -6.08
C ARG A 68 11.47 10.94 -6.40
N LEU A 69 10.64 11.24 -5.41
CA LEU A 69 9.55 12.20 -5.49
C LEU A 69 9.73 13.30 -4.43
N GLU A 70 9.56 14.55 -4.84
CA GLU A 70 9.64 15.74 -3.97
C GLU A 70 8.36 16.55 -4.07
N LEU A 71 7.74 16.85 -2.94
CA LEU A 71 6.51 17.64 -2.90
C LEU A 71 6.83 19.12 -2.68
N HIS A 72 6.53 19.95 -3.68
CA HIS A 72 6.69 21.41 -3.63
C HIS A 72 5.32 22.11 -3.59
N ASN A 73 5.29 23.36 -3.10
CA ASN A 73 4.04 24.10 -2.91
C ASN A 73 3.24 24.36 -4.20
N ASP A 74 3.91 24.40 -5.34
CA ASP A 74 3.33 24.65 -6.66
C ASP A 74 2.94 23.37 -7.42
N ALA A 75 3.14 22.19 -6.83
CA ALA A 75 2.63 20.91 -7.32
C ALA A 75 1.11 20.77 -7.07
N VAL A 76 0.32 21.75 -7.54
CA VAL A 76 -1.09 21.92 -7.24
C VAL A 76 -1.96 21.23 -8.29
N TRP A 77 -2.86 20.36 -7.84
CA TRP A 77 -3.90 19.76 -8.67
C TRP A 77 -5.14 20.68 -8.77
N PRO A 78 -6.01 20.57 -9.79
CA PRO A 78 -7.15 21.48 -9.97
C PRO A 78 -8.12 21.61 -8.78
N ASN A 79 -8.14 20.64 -7.85
CA ASN A 79 -8.93 20.71 -6.62
C ASN A 79 -8.21 21.41 -5.45
N GLY A 80 -7.01 21.95 -5.68
CA GLY A 80 -6.18 22.65 -4.69
C GLY A 80 -5.26 21.74 -3.88
N LEU A 81 -5.42 20.42 -3.96
CA LEU A 81 -4.51 19.48 -3.29
C LEU A 81 -3.12 19.57 -3.88
N LYS A 82 -2.10 19.35 -3.05
CA LYS A 82 -0.71 19.35 -3.45
C LYS A 82 -0.24 17.92 -3.56
N ARG A 83 0.29 17.53 -4.71
CA ARG A 83 0.61 16.13 -4.97
C ARG A 83 1.71 15.91 -6.00
N VAL A 84 2.56 14.92 -5.74
CA VAL A 84 3.49 14.33 -6.71
C VAL A 84 3.44 12.83 -6.51
N GLU A 85 2.97 12.09 -7.52
CA GLU A 85 2.64 10.67 -7.38
C GLU A 85 2.83 9.92 -8.68
N LEU A 86 3.09 8.63 -8.55
CA LEU A 86 3.11 7.66 -9.62
C LEU A 86 1.80 6.88 -9.61
N GLN A 87 1.21 6.68 -10.78
CA GLN A 87 -0.03 5.92 -10.94
C GLN A 87 0.24 4.62 -11.67
N HIS A 88 -0.20 3.51 -11.08
CA HIS A 88 -0.36 2.24 -11.77
C HIS A 88 -1.85 1.94 -11.93
N ARG A 89 -2.23 1.54 -13.14
CA ARG A 89 -3.57 1.13 -13.51
C ARG A 89 -3.51 -0.34 -13.94
N PRO A 90 -3.92 -1.26 -13.06
CA PRO A 90 -4.14 -2.65 -13.41
C PRO A 90 -5.04 -2.81 -14.63
N GLN A 91 -4.97 -3.99 -15.26
CA GLN A 91 -5.96 -4.37 -16.26
C GLN A 91 -7.36 -4.36 -15.62
N ASP A 92 -8.37 -3.85 -16.34
CA ASP A 92 -9.70 -3.61 -15.77
C ASP A 92 -10.33 -4.85 -15.07
N ALA A 93 -10.06 -6.06 -15.56
CA ALA A 93 -10.57 -7.31 -14.98
C ALA A 93 -9.99 -7.64 -13.59
N ARG A 94 -8.84 -7.06 -13.23
CA ARG A 94 -8.13 -7.33 -11.97
C ARG A 94 -8.76 -6.60 -10.80
N THR A 95 -9.43 -5.48 -11.07
CA THR A 95 -10.21 -4.72 -10.09
C THR A 95 -11.71 -4.87 -10.33
N ALA A 96 -12.17 -5.93 -11.00
CA ALA A 96 -13.59 -6.17 -11.22
C ALA A 96 -14.24 -6.80 -9.97
N GLU A 97 -15.56 -6.74 -9.88
CA GLU A 97 -16.33 -7.41 -8.82
C GLU A 97 -15.93 -8.90 -8.69
N GLY A 98 -15.58 -9.31 -7.47
CA GLY A 98 -15.11 -10.65 -7.12
C GLY A 98 -13.65 -10.95 -7.47
N ALA A 99 -12.91 -10.03 -8.09
CA ALA A 99 -11.49 -10.20 -8.36
C ALA A 99 -10.65 -10.00 -7.10
N THR A 100 -9.43 -10.55 -7.11
CA THR A 100 -8.42 -10.26 -6.09
C THR A 100 -7.18 -9.71 -6.78
N THR A 101 -6.63 -8.60 -6.25
CA THR A 101 -5.35 -8.06 -6.68
C THR A 101 -4.39 -8.04 -5.50
N TRP A 102 -3.13 -8.38 -5.76
CA TRP A 102 -2.04 -8.15 -4.83
C TRP A 102 -1.16 -7.02 -5.34
N PHE A 103 -0.79 -6.09 -4.46
CA PHE A 103 0.09 -4.98 -4.80
C PHE A 103 1.04 -4.68 -3.64
N ALA A 104 2.30 -4.42 -3.94
CA ALA A 104 3.28 -3.94 -2.97
C ALA A 104 4.14 -2.83 -3.56
N TRP A 105 4.75 -2.06 -2.66
CA TRP A 105 5.85 -1.17 -2.99
C TRP A 105 6.72 -0.96 -1.76
N SER A 106 8.00 -0.72 -2.00
CA SER A 106 8.94 -0.29 -0.98
C SER A 106 9.04 1.23 -0.98
N PHE A 107 9.20 1.82 0.20
CA PHE A 107 9.42 3.25 0.34
C PHE A 107 10.48 3.60 1.38
N TYR A 108 11.14 4.72 1.17
CA TYR A 108 12.15 5.26 2.08
C TYR A 108 11.91 6.76 2.27
N LEU A 109 12.00 7.21 3.51
CA LEU A 109 11.91 8.61 3.87
C LEU A 109 13.28 9.13 4.35
N PRO A 110 13.90 10.12 3.67
CA PRO A 110 15.13 10.73 4.17
C PRO A 110 14.96 11.45 5.51
N GLU A 111 13.77 12.00 5.76
CA GLU A 111 13.38 12.68 6.98
C GLU A 111 11.93 12.30 7.32
N ALA A 112 11.53 12.42 8.59
CA ALA A 112 10.14 12.20 8.97
C ALA A 112 9.23 13.20 8.23
N LEU A 113 8.06 12.75 7.77
CA LEU A 113 7.11 13.65 7.12
C LEU A 113 6.55 14.65 8.14
N PRO A 114 6.18 15.88 7.73
CA PRO A 114 5.42 16.79 8.57
C PRO A 114 4.23 16.15 9.27
N GLU A 115 4.00 16.56 10.52
CA GLU A 115 2.87 16.05 11.26
C GLU A 115 1.54 16.65 10.78
N ASP A 116 1.50 17.94 10.43
CA ASP A 116 0.24 18.62 10.04
C ASP A 116 0.36 19.31 8.67
N PRO A 117 -0.57 19.05 7.73
CA PRO A 117 -1.51 17.91 7.71
C PRO A 117 -0.81 16.59 7.40
N SER A 118 -1.49 15.49 7.70
CA SER A 118 -1.07 14.15 7.28
C SER A 118 -0.90 14.07 5.75
N GLN A 119 -0.05 13.13 5.33
CA GLN A 119 0.29 12.90 3.93
C GLN A 119 -0.18 11.51 3.52
N GLN A 120 -0.89 11.41 2.41
CA GLN A 120 -1.19 10.10 1.83
C GLN A 120 0.01 9.65 1.00
N ILE A 121 0.48 8.43 1.27
CA ILE A 121 1.64 7.85 0.57
C ILE A 121 1.26 6.75 -0.43
N GLY A 122 0.04 6.23 -0.30
CA GLY A 122 -0.51 5.18 -1.15
C GLY A 122 -2.03 5.14 -1.05
N TYR A 123 -2.76 5.06 -2.16
CA TYR A 123 -4.22 4.89 -2.13
C TYR A 123 -4.78 4.28 -3.42
N TRP A 124 -6.02 3.79 -3.34
CA TRP A 124 -6.79 3.25 -4.47
C TRP A 124 -8.02 4.10 -4.73
N GLU A 125 -8.30 4.35 -6.00
CA GLU A 125 -9.39 5.21 -6.43
C GLU A 125 -10.03 4.70 -7.73
N SER A 126 -11.35 4.85 -7.82
CA SER A 126 -12.11 4.48 -9.02
C SER A 126 -11.79 5.41 -10.20
N VAL A 127 -11.53 4.82 -11.36
CA VAL A 127 -11.41 5.55 -12.64
C VAL A 127 -12.73 6.27 -12.94
N ASN A 128 -12.65 7.50 -13.45
CA ASN A 128 -13.77 8.38 -13.82
C ASN A 128 -14.63 8.93 -12.67
N SER A 129 -14.92 8.15 -11.62
CA SER A 129 -15.73 8.64 -10.50
C SER A 129 -14.91 9.28 -9.38
N TYR A 130 -13.60 9.00 -9.34
CA TYR A 130 -12.65 9.55 -8.36
C TYR A 130 -13.12 9.33 -6.92
N GLN A 131 -13.68 8.14 -6.67
CA GLN A 131 -13.99 7.70 -5.32
C GLN A 131 -12.80 6.93 -4.77
N GLN A 132 -12.09 7.55 -3.83
CA GLN A 132 -11.04 6.87 -3.09
C GLN A 132 -11.65 5.80 -2.17
N MET A 133 -11.08 4.60 -2.24
CA MET A 133 -11.59 3.42 -1.52
C MET A 133 -10.79 3.10 -0.28
N MET A 134 -9.47 3.31 -0.31
CA MET A 134 -8.57 3.08 0.82
C MET A 134 -7.28 3.87 0.66
N ALA A 135 -6.60 4.19 1.76
CA ALA A 135 -5.37 4.97 1.75
C ALA A 135 -4.48 4.70 2.97
N PHE A 136 -3.17 4.76 2.77
CA PHE A 136 -2.18 4.93 3.84
C PHE A 136 -1.92 6.41 4.06
N GLN A 137 -1.92 6.82 5.31
CA GLN A 137 -1.58 8.17 5.75
C GLN A 137 -0.41 8.10 6.71
N VAL A 138 0.56 8.98 6.50
CA VAL A 138 1.71 9.18 7.39
C VAL A 138 1.68 10.59 7.98
N GLN A 139 1.96 10.69 9.27
CA GLN A 139 2.06 11.92 10.05
C GLN A 139 3.31 11.77 10.94
N GLY A 140 4.37 12.53 10.69
CA GLY A 140 5.63 12.27 11.38
C GLY A 140 6.21 10.90 10.98
N GLN A 141 6.29 10.03 11.98
CA GLN A 141 6.71 8.63 11.88
C GLN A 141 5.56 7.66 12.12
N ASP A 142 4.35 8.18 12.29
CA ASP A 142 3.13 7.42 12.54
C ASP A 142 2.46 7.12 11.20
N ILE A 143 1.90 5.93 11.08
CA ILE A 143 1.21 5.48 9.88
C ILE A 143 -0.15 4.89 10.26
N ALA A 144 -1.14 5.15 9.43
CA ALA A 144 -2.47 4.56 9.55
C ALA A 144 -3.00 4.15 8.18
N PHE A 145 -3.74 3.06 8.15
CA PHE A 145 -4.44 2.56 6.98
C PHE A 145 -5.95 2.67 7.17
N TYR A 146 -6.60 3.28 6.19
CA TYR A 146 -8.05 3.53 6.20
C TYR A 146 -8.73 2.87 5.02
N THR A 147 -9.91 2.28 5.24
CA THR A 147 -10.90 2.06 4.19
C THR A 147 -11.95 3.16 4.26
N ARG A 148 -12.41 3.64 3.10
CA ARG A 148 -13.23 4.86 2.99
C ARG A 148 -14.73 4.58 2.85
N GLN A 149 -15.08 3.38 2.40
CA GLN A 149 -16.45 3.00 2.07
C GLN A 149 -16.84 1.67 2.75
N PRO A 150 -18.11 1.51 3.17
CA PRO A 150 -19.19 2.50 3.13
C PRO A 150 -19.04 3.59 4.21
N ASN A 151 -18.12 3.40 5.15
CA ASN A 151 -17.75 4.36 6.17
C ASN A 151 -16.23 4.52 6.16
N ASN A 152 -15.73 5.65 6.65
CA ASN A 152 -14.30 5.82 6.89
C ASN A 152 -13.91 5.05 8.15
N VAL A 153 -13.18 3.95 7.99
CA VAL A 153 -12.73 3.05 9.06
C VAL A 153 -11.21 3.03 9.07
N GLU A 154 -10.63 3.30 10.24
CA GLU A 154 -9.23 3.01 10.51
C GLU A 154 -9.10 1.50 10.74
N GLN A 155 -8.47 0.81 9.80
CA GLN A 155 -8.27 -0.63 9.91
C GLN A 155 -7.04 -0.94 10.76
N TRP A 156 -6.03 -0.07 10.72
CA TRP A 156 -4.78 -0.21 11.45
C TRP A 156 -4.10 1.15 11.63
N GLN A 157 -3.39 1.29 12.74
CA GLN A 157 -2.47 2.38 13.01
C GLN A 157 -1.27 1.89 13.82
N ALA A 158 -0.11 2.52 13.61
CA ALA A 158 1.08 2.30 14.39
C ALA A 158 1.88 3.60 14.53
N SER A 159 2.44 3.83 15.71
CA SER A 159 3.21 5.03 16.01
C SER A 159 4.71 4.76 15.99
N GLY A 160 5.47 5.68 15.40
CA GLY A 160 6.93 5.64 15.35
C GLY A 160 7.54 4.50 14.52
N VAL A 161 6.74 3.81 13.69
CA VAL A 161 7.21 2.66 12.91
C VAL A 161 7.74 3.04 11.52
N VAL A 162 7.37 4.22 11.02
CA VAL A 162 7.96 4.77 9.79
C VAL A 162 9.25 5.49 10.17
N THR A 163 10.34 4.76 10.23
CA THR A 163 11.66 5.22 10.63
C THR A 163 12.37 5.89 9.44
N PRO A 164 12.72 7.19 9.52
CA PRO A 164 13.55 7.81 8.51
C PRO A 164 14.87 7.05 8.36
N GLU A 165 15.41 7.15 7.16
CA GLU A 165 16.63 6.48 6.76
C GLU A 165 16.57 4.95 6.69
N GLN A 166 15.36 4.39 6.63
CA GLN A 166 15.11 2.96 6.47
C GLN A 166 14.13 2.71 5.32
N TRP A 167 14.34 1.58 4.63
CA TRP A 167 13.35 1.08 3.68
C TRP A 167 12.26 0.35 4.44
N HIS A 168 11.03 0.66 4.08
CA HIS A 168 9.83 -0.01 4.53
C HIS A 168 9.12 -0.64 3.35
N ARG A 169 8.32 -1.66 3.60
CA ARG A 169 7.52 -2.33 2.58
C ARG A 169 6.06 -2.39 3.00
N ILE A 170 5.19 -1.99 2.09
CA ILE A 170 3.75 -2.22 2.21
C ILE A 170 3.36 -3.25 1.16
N ALA A 171 2.67 -4.30 1.58
CA ALA A 171 2.02 -5.25 0.69
C ALA A 171 0.53 -5.37 1.04
N MET A 172 -0.30 -5.56 0.02
CA MET A 172 -1.74 -5.64 0.19
C MET A 172 -2.37 -6.69 -0.71
N GLY A 173 -3.33 -7.42 -0.16
CA GLY A 173 -4.32 -8.19 -0.90
C GLY A 173 -5.67 -7.47 -0.85
N ILE A 174 -6.32 -7.27 -1.99
CA ILE A 174 -7.63 -6.62 -2.08
C ILE A 174 -8.59 -7.56 -2.77
N HIS A 175 -9.64 -7.99 -2.07
CA HIS A 175 -10.80 -8.64 -2.68
C HIS A 175 -11.84 -7.58 -3.04
N TRP A 176 -12.06 -7.37 -4.34
CA TRP A 176 -12.87 -6.28 -4.88
C TRP A 176 -14.36 -6.60 -4.85
N SER A 177 -15.15 -5.78 -4.14
CA SER A 177 -16.61 -5.93 -4.09
C SER A 177 -17.33 -4.63 -3.77
N THR A 178 -18.48 -4.42 -4.42
CA THR A 178 -19.44 -3.35 -4.08
C THR A 178 -20.24 -3.67 -2.81
N ASP A 179 -20.34 -4.94 -2.44
CA ASP A 179 -20.91 -5.41 -1.17
C ASP A 179 -19.84 -5.37 -0.06
N PRO A 180 -20.01 -4.52 0.97
CA PRO A 180 -19.07 -4.44 2.08
C PRO A 180 -19.03 -5.69 2.98
N GLY A 181 -19.99 -6.61 2.85
CA GLY A 181 -19.95 -7.91 3.52
C GLY A 181 -19.11 -8.96 2.79
N VAL A 182 -18.64 -8.64 1.57
CA VAL A 182 -17.81 -9.53 0.73
C VAL A 182 -16.41 -8.95 0.54
N GLY A 183 -16.29 -7.63 0.32
CA GLY A 183 -15.00 -7.00 0.10
C GLY A 183 -14.11 -7.03 1.34
N THR A 184 -12.85 -7.39 1.12
CA THR A 184 -11.84 -7.48 2.19
C THR A 184 -10.51 -6.91 1.74
N VAL A 185 -9.73 -6.48 2.72
CA VAL A 185 -8.33 -6.09 2.55
C VAL A 185 -7.46 -6.83 3.55
N ASP A 186 -6.32 -7.30 3.09
CA ASP A 186 -5.24 -7.81 3.91
C ASP A 186 -4.04 -6.90 3.72
N VAL A 187 -3.35 -6.54 4.81
CA VAL A 187 -2.24 -5.58 4.78
C VAL A 187 -1.07 -6.12 5.56
N TRP A 188 0.11 -5.99 4.96
CA TRP A 188 1.40 -6.24 5.59
C TRP A 188 2.20 -4.95 5.60
N PHE A 189 2.86 -4.70 6.73
CA PHE A 189 3.86 -3.65 6.89
C PHE A 189 5.13 -4.31 7.39
N ASP A 190 6.22 -4.17 6.65
CA ASP A 190 7.52 -4.74 6.98
C ASP A 190 7.47 -6.25 7.30
N GLY A 191 6.70 -7.00 6.51
CA GLY A 191 6.48 -8.44 6.67
C GLY A 191 5.46 -8.86 7.71
N GLU A 192 5.07 -7.97 8.64
CA GLU A 192 4.04 -8.28 9.62
C GLU A 192 2.64 -8.06 9.04
N GLN A 193 1.77 -9.07 9.12
CA GLN A 193 0.36 -8.91 8.77
C GLN A 193 -0.34 -8.03 9.82
N VAL A 194 -0.67 -6.81 9.44
CA VAL A 194 -1.27 -5.80 10.33
C VAL A 194 -2.78 -5.67 10.16
N VAL A 195 -3.33 -6.14 9.04
CA VAL A 195 -4.77 -6.30 8.80
C VAL A 195 -5.02 -7.67 8.20
N ASP A 196 -5.91 -8.44 8.81
CA ASP A 196 -6.35 -9.76 8.34
C ASP A 196 -7.85 -9.72 8.04
N GLN A 197 -8.20 -9.89 6.76
CA GLN A 197 -9.57 -9.87 6.24
C GLN A 197 -10.39 -8.65 6.70
N GLY A 198 -9.80 -7.46 6.69
CA GLY A 198 -10.47 -6.21 7.07
C GLY A 198 -11.67 -5.93 6.16
N PRO A 199 -12.92 -5.91 6.68
CA PRO A 199 -14.10 -5.79 5.83
C PRO A 199 -14.28 -4.36 5.34
N ALA A 200 -14.58 -4.21 4.05
CA ALA A 200 -14.87 -2.92 3.44
C ALA A 200 -15.66 -3.07 2.14
N ARG A 201 -16.34 -2.00 1.72
CA ARG A 201 -16.64 -1.87 0.29
C ARG A 201 -15.33 -1.49 -0.38
N THR A 202 -14.72 -2.41 -1.11
CA THR A 202 -13.44 -2.21 -1.79
C THR A 202 -13.62 -1.71 -3.21
N LEU A 203 -14.78 -1.95 -3.83
CA LEU A 203 -15.13 -1.45 -5.18
C LEU A 203 -16.17 -0.33 -5.10
N ALA A 204 -15.88 0.84 -5.66
CA ALA A 204 -16.79 1.98 -5.64
C ALA A 204 -18.04 1.76 -6.49
N ASP A 205 -17.81 1.27 -7.71
CA ASP A 205 -18.74 1.19 -8.83
C ASP A 205 -18.17 0.26 -9.92
N ASP A 206 -18.82 0.22 -11.10
CA ASP A 206 -18.39 -0.65 -12.22
C ASP A 206 -17.11 -0.16 -12.92
N ASN A 207 -16.49 0.95 -12.50
CA ASN A 207 -15.23 1.38 -13.10
C ASN A 207 -14.05 0.59 -12.50
N PRO A 208 -12.99 0.37 -13.30
CA PRO A 208 -11.73 -0.16 -12.79
C PRO A 208 -11.12 0.81 -11.79
N HIS A 209 -10.23 0.31 -10.95
CA HIS A 209 -9.51 1.11 -9.95
C HIS A 209 -8.03 1.21 -10.32
N PHE A 210 -7.40 2.30 -9.91
CA PHE A 210 -5.96 2.48 -10.01
C PHE A 210 -5.36 2.70 -8.63
N VAL A 211 -4.06 2.47 -8.50
CA VAL A 211 -3.27 2.80 -7.32
C VAL A 211 -2.41 4.02 -7.62
N GLN A 212 -2.28 4.89 -6.63
CA GLN A 212 -1.30 5.96 -6.62
C GLN A 212 -0.37 5.79 -5.42
N VAL A 213 0.93 5.96 -5.65
CA VAL A 213 1.96 5.99 -4.61
C VAL A 213 2.79 7.26 -4.76
N GLY A 214 3.22 7.87 -3.66
CA GLY A 214 3.93 9.16 -3.68
C GLY A 214 3.59 10.03 -2.50
N LEU A 215 3.31 11.31 -2.76
CA LEU A 215 2.98 12.28 -1.73
C LEU A 215 1.73 13.05 -2.15
N LEU A 216 0.64 12.92 -1.40
CA LEU A 216 -0.52 13.80 -1.46
C LEU A 216 -0.70 14.49 -0.11
N ARG A 217 -0.81 15.82 -0.16
CA ARG A 217 -1.08 16.68 0.99
C ARG A 217 -2.29 17.57 0.73
N GLY A 218 -2.91 18.01 1.83
CA GLY A 218 -4.02 18.97 1.81
C GLY A 218 -3.67 20.29 1.12
N ALA A 219 -4.70 21.10 0.83
CA ALA A 219 -4.56 22.41 0.17
C ALA A 219 -4.03 23.49 1.12
N ILE A 220 -2.80 23.31 1.63
CA ILE A 220 -2.12 24.21 2.56
C ILE A 220 -0.69 24.48 2.10
N GLU A 221 -0.20 25.70 2.32
CA GLU A 221 1.21 26.03 2.13
C GLU A 221 2.07 25.42 3.24
N PHE A 222 3.28 25.01 2.89
CA PHE A 222 4.21 24.41 3.84
C PHE A 222 5.64 24.90 3.61
N ASP A 223 6.45 24.96 4.65
CA ASP A 223 7.80 25.55 4.60
C ASP A 223 8.89 24.51 4.29
N ASP A 224 8.52 23.23 4.25
CA ASP A 224 9.40 22.10 4.02
C ASP A 224 9.31 21.58 2.56
N VAL A 225 10.10 20.56 2.22
CA VAL A 225 10.00 19.84 0.94
C VAL A 225 10.00 18.35 1.25
N PRO A 226 8.82 17.75 1.49
CA PRO A 226 8.73 16.32 1.75
C PRO A 226 9.33 15.52 0.59
N VAL A 227 10.08 14.48 0.92
CA VAL A 227 10.70 13.58 -0.04
C VAL A 227 10.34 12.14 0.29
N ILE A 228 9.94 11.37 -0.72
CA ILE A 228 9.79 9.93 -0.65
C ILE A 228 10.60 9.29 -1.78
N ILE A 229 11.31 8.22 -1.46
CA ILE A 229 11.91 7.33 -2.46
C ILE A 229 11.03 6.09 -2.53
N ILE A 230 10.71 5.62 -3.73
CA ILE A 230 9.86 4.47 -4.02
C ILE A 230 10.66 3.51 -4.89
N ASP A 231 10.53 2.22 -4.61
CA ASP A 231 11.19 1.16 -5.38
C ASP A 231 10.42 -0.17 -5.23
N ASP A 232 10.79 -1.18 -6.02
CA ASP A 232 10.23 -2.55 -5.98
C ASP A 232 8.69 -2.56 -5.89
N ALA A 233 8.04 -1.77 -6.74
CA ALA A 233 6.58 -1.78 -6.85
C ALA A 233 6.14 -2.95 -7.73
N VAL A 234 5.25 -3.79 -7.21
CA VAL A 234 4.84 -5.02 -7.90
C VAL A 234 3.34 -5.25 -7.80
N GLU A 235 2.76 -5.77 -8.88
CA GLU A 235 1.41 -6.33 -8.89
C GLU A 235 1.50 -7.85 -9.09
N GLY A 236 0.76 -8.61 -8.29
CA GLY A 236 0.77 -10.07 -8.31
C GLY A 236 -0.62 -10.70 -8.22
N ASP A 237 -0.65 -12.03 -8.30
CA ASP A 237 -1.86 -12.84 -8.13
C ASP A 237 -1.93 -13.50 -6.74
N THR A 238 -0.83 -13.48 -6.00
CA THR A 238 -0.68 -14.12 -4.69
C THR A 238 0.15 -13.25 -3.72
N LEU A 239 0.12 -13.61 -2.43
CA LEU A 239 0.99 -13.00 -1.42
C LEU A 239 2.48 -13.19 -1.76
N ASP A 240 2.84 -14.37 -2.26
CA ASP A 240 4.23 -14.71 -2.62
C ASP A 240 4.76 -13.79 -3.74
N ASP A 241 3.91 -13.40 -4.69
CA ASP A 241 4.29 -12.47 -5.77
C ASP A 241 4.66 -11.08 -5.25
N VAL A 242 4.07 -10.65 -4.12
CA VAL A 242 4.28 -9.33 -3.55
C VAL A 242 5.25 -9.31 -2.38
N ARG A 243 5.86 -10.46 -2.05
CA ARG A 243 7.03 -10.59 -1.17
C ARG A 243 6.97 -9.68 0.09
N PRO A 244 5.99 -9.84 0.99
CA PRO A 244 5.81 -8.89 2.10
C PRO A 244 7.05 -8.75 3.01
N ASP A 245 7.86 -9.80 3.12
CA ASP A 245 9.03 -9.88 4.00
C ASP A 245 10.35 -9.42 3.34
N ASP A 246 10.33 -9.08 2.04
CA ASP A 246 11.53 -8.72 1.29
C ASP A 246 11.90 -7.25 1.53
N LEU A 247 12.40 -6.98 2.74
CA LEU A 247 12.83 -5.65 3.15
C LEU A 247 14.19 -5.29 2.53
N PRO A 248 14.25 -4.24 1.69
CA PRO A 248 15.50 -3.82 1.09
C PRO A 248 16.49 -3.31 2.14
N GLY A 249 17.74 -3.77 2.08
CA GLY A 249 18.77 -3.37 3.04
C GLY A 249 18.68 -4.06 4.41
N GLY A 250 17.75 -5.01 4.59
CA GLY A 250 17.80 -6.01 5.65
C GLY A 250 18.98 -6.94 5.41
N GLY A 251 20.16 -6.56 5.89
CA GLY A 251 21.36 -7.36 5.75
C GLY A 251 21.11 -8.81 6.16
N GLU A 252 21.62 -9.73 5.34
CA GLU A 252 21.77 -11.14 5.67
C GLU A 252 22.33 -11.28 7.10
N ASP A 253 21.48 -11.60 8.08
CA ASP A 253 21.95 -12.25 9.30
C ASP A 253 21.57 -13.73 9.24
N THR A 254 22.61 -14.48 8.91
CA THR A 254 22.69 -15.93 8.78
C THR A 254 22.12 -16.66 9.99
N GLY A 255 21.12 -17.52 9.79
CA GLY A 255 20.51 -18.21 10.93
C GLY A 255 19.73 -19.50 10.66
N SER A 256 19.92 -20.18 9.52
CA SER A 256 19.43 -21.54 9.34
C SER A 256 20.09 -22.48 10.37
N SER A 257 19.37 -22.89 11.41
CA SER A 257 19.70 -24.08 12.19
C SER A 257 18.44 -24.91 12.41
N ASP A 258 18.26 -25.83 11.47
CA ASP A 258 17.47 -27.04 11.64
C ASP A 258 18.09 -27.92 12.75
N GLY A 259 17.22 -28.43 13.62
CA GLY A 259 17.33 -29.77 14.23
C GLY A 259 18.35 -29.99 15.37
N GLY A 260 17.84 -30.32 16.56
CA GLY A 260 18.72 -30.88 17.59
C GLY A 260 18.16 -31.12 18.98
N MET A 261 17.07 -31.87 19.11
CA MET A 261 16.62 -32.41 20.40
C MET A 261 17.62 -33.46 20.92
N ASN A 262 18.25 -33.25 22.09
CA ASN A 262 18.43 -34.31 23.09
C ASN A 262 18.81 -33.79 24.49
N THR A 263 18.27 -34.52 25.46
CA THR A 263 18.24 -34.42 26.91
C THR A 263 19.54 -34.76 27.65
N THR A 264 19.69 -34.21 28.87
CA THR A 264 20.31 -34.73 30.13
C THR A 264 20.76 -33.50 30.97
N GLY A 265 20.61 -33.33 32.29
CA GLY A 265 20.06 -34.01 33.46
C GLY A 265 20.31 -33.07 34.67
N GLY A 266 19.42 -33.02 35.67
CA GLY A 266 19.50 -32.11 36.85
C GLY A 266 20.56 -32.52 37.90
N PRO A 267 20.37 -32.30 39.23
CA PRO A 267 19.59 -31.30 39.98
C PRO A 267 20.43 -30.58 41.09
N GLY A 268 19.85 -29.61 41.79
CA GLY A 268 20.36 -29.02 43.05
C GLY A 268 19.60 -27.71 43.33
N ASP A 269 18.57 -27.67 44.16
CA ASP A 269 18.49 -27.82 45.63
C ASP A 269 19.12 -26.66 46.43
N ASP A 270 18.21 -25.84 46.96
CA ASP A 270 18.08 -25.44 48.36
C ASP A 270 18.26 -23.97 48.77
N THR A 271 17.24 -23.53 49.54
CA THR A 271 17.15 -22.50 50.62
C THR A 271 17.70 -21.07 50.36
N THR A 272 17.10 -19.95 50.78
CA THR A 272 16.23 -19.54 51.91
C THR A 272 15.84 -18.08 51.59
N GLY A 273 14.59 -17.60 51.74
CA GLY A 273 14.02 -17.06 52.98
C GLY A 273 13.93 -15.52 52.95
N GLY A 274 12.76 -14.96 53.26
CA GLY A 274 12.64 -13.52 53.60
C GLY A 274 11.36 -12.84 53.12
N GLU A 275 10.36 -12.78 53.99
CA GLU A 275 9.09 -12.05 53.89
C GLU A 275 9.29 -10.52 53.83
N THR A 276 8.37 -9.79 53.19
CA THR A 276 7.49 -8.80 53.87
C THR A 276 6.52 -8.14 52.90
N ASP A 277 5.27 -8.05 53.37
CA ASP A 277 4.12 -7.34 52.84
C ASP A 277 4.38 -5.85 52.54
N THR A 278 3.69 -5.29 51.56
CA THR A 278 2.68 -4.24 51.84
C THR A 278 1.76 -3.96 50.66
N ASP A 279 0.49 -3.83 51.03
CA ASP A 279 -0.70 -3.42 50.29
C ASP A 279 -0.57 -2.15 49.42
N THR A 280 -1.62 -1.98 48.60
CA THR A 280 -2.32 -0.75 48.16
C THR A 280 -2.35 -0.69 46.63
N GLY A 281 -3.43 -1.00 45.92
CA GLY A 281 -4.78 -0.48 46.06
C GLY A 281 -4.95 0.73 45.12
N GLY A 282 -5.71 0.62 44.03
CA GLY A 282 -5.99 1.79 43.18
C GLY A 282 -6.60 1.43 41.83
N ALA A 283 -7.83 1.87 41.61
CA ALA A 283 -8.69 1.56 40.49
C ALA A 283 -8.34 2.31 39.18
N VAL A 284 -8.81 1.72 38.07
CA VAL A 284 -8.99 2.33 36.73
C VAL A 284 -10.06 3.44 36.79
N PRO A 285 -10.02 4.46 35.91
CA PRO A 285 -10.78 4.43 34.65
C PRO A 285 -9.96 5.01 33.46
N SER A 286 -9.93 4.42 32.26
CA SER A 286 -10.82 4.63 31.10
C SER A 286 -11.27 6.09 30.88
N ASP A 287 -10.77 6.74 29.82
CA ASP A 287 -11.42 7.82 29.05
C ASP A 287 -10.74 7.92 27.66
N GLU A 288 -11.46 7.63 26.56
CA GLU A 288 -12.08 8.59 25.61
C GLU A 288 -11.03 9.25 24.67
N GLY A 289 -10.96 9.00 23.35
CA GLY A 289 -12.03 8.84 22.38
C GLY A 289 -12.32 10.14 21.63
N CYS A 290 -11.35 10.70 20.87
CA CYS A 290 -11.57 11.90 20.06
C CYS A 290 -12.20 11.57 18.69
N GLY A 291 -13.51 11.38 18.69
CA GLY A 291 -14.34 11.43 17.49
C GLY A 291 -14.80 12.85 17.19
N CYS A 292 -14.25 13.48 16.15
CA CYS A 292 -14.78 14.72 15.60
C CYS A 292 -15.98 14.41 14.70
N THR A 293 -17.15 14.23 15.31
CA THR A 293 -18.43 14.29 14.60
C THR A 293 -18.93 15.74 14.57
N THR A 294 -19.14 16.25 13.36
CA THR A 294 -19.78 17.54 13.12
C THR A 294 -21.28 17.43 13.43
N GLY A 295 -21.71 18.11 14.49
CA GLY A 295 -23.12 18.33 14.83
C GLY A 295 -23.58 19.77 14.54
N PRO A 296 -24.89 20.00 14.32
CA PRO A 296 -25.42 21.07 13.49
C PRO A 296 -25.95 22.27 14.30
N ASP A 297 -26.05 23.46 13.68
CA ASP A 297 -27.34 24.09 13.40
C ASP A 297 -27.25 25.51 12.79
N GLN A 298 -27.98 25.63 11.67
CA GLN A 298 -28.90 26.70 11.31
C GLN A 298 -28.45 28.18 11.38
N HIS A 299 -28.31 28.80 10.21
CA HIS A 299 -29.10 29.99 9.88
C HIS A 299 -29.42 30.09 8.37
N ARG A 300 -30.70 29.82 8.06
CA ARG A 300 -31.61 30.48 7.10
C ARG A 300 -31.00 31.31 5.95
N GLY A 301 -31.40 30.98 4.70
CA GLY A 301 -31.59 32.03 3.68
C GLY A 301 -31.54 31.66 2.20
N ALA A 302 -32.60 31.00 1.69
CA ALA A 302 -33.12 31.10 0.31
C ALA A 302 -32.37 30.43 -0.88
N PRO A 303 -33.10 30.01 -1.93
CA PRO A 303 -32.71 28.91 -2.83
C PRO A 303 -32.28 29.38 -4.22
N TRP A 304 -31.23 28.78 -4.78
CA TRP A 304 -30.92 28.90 -6.21
C TRP A 304 -30.66 27.52 -6.80
N SER A 305 -31.70 26.97 -7.41
CA SER A 305 -31.60 25.89 -8.40
C SER A 305 -31.32 26.53 -9.75
N VAL A 306 -30.21 26.19 -10.42
CA VAL A 306 -30.12 26.20 -11.90
C VAL A 306 -29.10 25.16 -12.36
N LEU A 307 -29.64 24.05 -12.90
CA LEU A 307 -29.01 23.24 -13.94
C LEU A 307 -28.66 24.13 -15.15
N THR A 308 -27.48 23.99 -15.73
CA THR A 308 -27.30 24.32 -17.15
C THR A 308 -26.43 23.29 -17.86
N LEU A 309 -27.12 22.37 -18.53
CA LEU A 309 -26.70 21.75 -19.78
C LEU A 309 -26.44 22.83 -20.83
N PHE A 310 -25.36 22.70 -21.60
CA PHE A 310 -25.32 23.26 -22.95
C PHE A 310 -24.92 22.17 -23.95
N GLY A 311 -25.89 21.83 -24.79
CA GLY A 311 -25.72 21.01 -25.97
C GLY A 311 -25.37 21.83 -27.22
N LEU A 312 -24.69 21.14 -28.13
CA LEU A 312 -24.81 21.16 -29.60
C LEU A 312 -25.72 22.23 -30.25
N GLY A 313 -25.21 22.90 -31.30
CA GLY A 313 -26.09 23.53 -32.29
C GLY A 313 -25.50 24.47 -33.34
N ALA A 314 -24.89 23.90 -34.38
CA ALA A 314 -24.99 24.27 -35.80
C ALA A 314 -24.66 25.68 -36.37
N LEU A 315 -23.80 25.64 -37.40
CA LEU A 315 -23.77 26.41 -38.67
C LEU A 315 -24.67 27.66 -38.81
N ARG A 316 -24.05 28.79 -39.20
CA ARG A 316 -24.45 29.49 -40.44
C ARG A 316 -23.38 30.40 -41.05
N ARG A 317 -23.18 30.15 -42.34
CA ARG A 317 -22.36 30.79 -43.37
C ARG A 317 -22.93 32.16 -43.77
N ARG A 318 -22.13 33.23 -43.85
CA ARG A 318 -22.29 34.23 -44.94
C ARG A 318 -21.06 35.14 -45.19
N ARG A 319 -20.69 35.08 -46.47
CA ARG A 319 -19.77 35.86 -47.32
C ARG A 319 -19.87 37.41 -47.26
N ARG A 320 -18.75 38.01 -47.70
CA ARG A 320 -18.53 39.31 -48.39
C ARG A 320 -18.44 40.56 -47.51
N ARG A 321 -17.26 41.20 -47.45
CA ARG A 321 -16.70 42.05 -48.51
C ARG A 321 -15.18 41.86 -48.58
#